data_AF-A0A0H3DFN4-F1
#
_entry.id   AF-A0A0H3DFN4-F1
#
_cell.length_a   1.000
_cell.length_b   1.000
_cell.length_c   1.000
_cell.angle_alpha   90.00
_cell.angle_beta   90.00
_cell.angle_gamma   90.00
#
_symmetry.space_group_name_H-M   'P 1'
#
loop_
_entity.id
_entity.type
_entity.pdbx_description
1 polymer ?
#
loop_
_entity_poly.entity_id
_entity_poly.type
_entity_poly.pdbx_seq_one_letter_code
_entity_poly.pdbx_strand_id
1 'polypeptide(L)'
;MKPRVGQTLTSTVDATTVIVVRCPDDELDITCGGAAMVDPRGPEAGTSGTADPAQQGGALLGKRYAADEFGLELLCTKAGPGTLAVNGVPLPIKGAKPLPASD
;
A
#
# COMPACT_ATOMS: atom_id res chain seq x y z
N MET A 1 8.90 7.65 4.64
CA MET A 1 10.04 6.91 4.02
C MET A 1 10.21 7.34 2.57
N LYS A 2 11.40 7.18 1.97
CA LYS A 2 11.59 7.36 0.51
C LYS A 2 11.46 6.01 -0.22
N PRO A 3 10.29 5.67 -0.80
CA PRO A 3 10.06 4.36 -1.41
C PRO A 3 10.87 4.18 -2.70
N ARG A 4 11.07 2.92 -3.11
CA ARG A 4 11.70 2.56 -4.39
C ARG A 4 10.80 1.66 -5.21
N VAL A 5 10.77 1.84 -6.52
CA VAL A 5 10.09 0.90 -7.44
C VAL A 5 10.65 -0.50 -7.23
N GLY A 6 9.74 -1.49 -7.11
CA GLY A 6 10.07 -2.88 -6.81
C GLY A 6 10.28 -3.19 -5.32
N GLN A 7 10.28 -2.19 -4.43
CA GLN A 7 10.38 -2.42 -2.99
C GLN A 7 9.13 -3.12 -2.46
N THR A 8 9.33 -4.12 -1.62
CA THR A 8 8.26 -4.74 -0.83
C THR A 8 8.08 -3.99 0.48
N LEU A 9 6.84 -3.71 0.85
CA LEU A 9 6.47 -3.18 2.16
C LEU A 9 5.48 -4.13 2.84
N THR A 10 5.63 -4.31 4.15
CA THR A 10 4.72 -5.12 4.97
C THR A 10 4.06 -4.28 6.04
N SER A 11 2.81 -4.60 6.32
CA SER A 11 2.08 -4.08 7.47
C SER A 11 2.70 -4.59 8.77
N THR A 12 2.59 -3.77 9.81
CA THR A 12 2.95 -4.09 11.20
C THR A 12 1.72 -4.42 12.05
N VAL A 13 0.51 -4.29 11.50
CA VAL A 13 -0.76 -4.47 12.24
C VAL A 13 -1.62 -5.61 11.69
N ASP A 14 -1.32 -6.09 10.49
CA ASP A 14 -2.00 -7.21 9.86
C ASP A 14 -1.10 -7.95 8.85
N ALA A 15 -1.71 -8.81 8.04
CA ALA A 15 -1.00 -9.61 7.04
C ALA A 15 -0.67 -8.86 5.74
N THR A 16 -1.09 -7.60 5.58
CA THR A 16 -1.02 -6.90 4.30
C THR A 16 0.42 -6.74 3.83
N THR A 17 0.70 -7.12 2.59
CA THR A 17 1.98 -6.91 1.91
C THR A 17 1.74 -6.29 0.55
N VAL A 18 2.58 -5.33 0.17
CA VAL A 18 2.52 -4.64 -1.12
C VAL A 18 3.89 -4.58 -1.78
N ILE A 19 3.89 -4.40 -3.10
CA ILE A 19 5.06 -4.01 -3.89
C ILE A 19 4.82 -2.61 -4.46
N VAL A 20 5.82 -1.74 -4.36
CA VAL A 20 5.80 -0.42 -4.99
C VAL A 20 5.96 -0.57 -6.51
N VAL A 21 4.95 -0.16 -7.26
CA VAL A 21 4.95 -0.19 -8.73
C VAL A 21 5.44 1.13 -9.31
N ARG A 22 5.06 2.25 -8.69
CA ARG A 22 5.44 3.62 -9.07
C ARG A 22 5.54 4.48 -7.81
N CYS A 23 6.50 5.39 -7.76
CA CYS A 23 6.63 6.36 -6.68
C CYS A 23 7.35 7.63 -7.17
N PRO A 24 7.18 8.78 -6.49
CA PRO A 24 7.98 9.98 -6.72
C PRO A 24 9.39 9.80 -6.15
N ASP A 25 10.29 10.74 -6.45
CA ASP A 25 11.63 10.82 -5.84
C ASP A 25 11.62 11.59 -4.50
N ASP A 26 10.54 11.44 -3.73
CA ASP A 26 10.27 12.18 -2.48
C ASP A 26 9.87 11.24 -1.34
N GLU A 27 9.80 11.78 -0.14
CA GLU A 27 9.29 11.05 1.01
C GLU A 27 7.76 10.91 0.96
N LEU A 28 7.28 9.71 1.25
CA LEU A 28 5.87 9.40 1.45
C LEU A 28 5.69 8.68 2.78
N ASP A 29 4.61 9.01 3.49
CA ASP A 29 4.13 8.23 4.61
C ASP A 29 3.15 7.18 4.10
N ILE A 30 3.58 5.93 4.00
CA ILE A 30 2.76 4.82 3.49
C ILE A 30 2.32 3.98 4.68
N THR A 31 1.01 3.88 4.89
CA THR A 31 0.44 3.22 6.05
C THR A 31 -0.52 2.10 5.66
N CYS A 32 -0.67 1.12 6.56
CA CYS A 32 -1.71 0.10 6.51
C CYS A 32 -2.41 0.06 7.87
N GLY A 33 -3.74 0.20 7.89
CA GLY A 33 -4.51 0.19 9.13
C GLY A 33 -4.10 1.30 10.10
N GLY A 34 -3.69 2.46 9.59
CA GLY A 34 -3.20 3.60 10.39
C GLY A 34 -1.76 3.50 10.90
N ALA A 35 -1.06 2.38 10.67
CA ALA A 35 0.35 2.22 11.07
C ALA A 35 1.28 2.27 9.86
N ALA A 36 2.50 2.78 10.06
CA ALA A 36 3.52 2.83 9.02
C ALA A 36 3.84 1.41 8.49
N MET A 37 3.89 1.28 7.17
CA MET A 37 4.40 0.07 6.53
C MET A 37 5.93 0.09 6.53
N VAL A 38 6.53 -1.08 6.70
CA VAL A 38 7.98 -1.23 6.89
C VAL A 38 8.60 -2.08 5.80
N ASP A 39 9.89 -1.88 5.54
CA ASP A 39 10.68 -2.81 4.74
C ASP A 39 10.84 -4.13 5.51
N PRO A 40 10.42 -5.29 4.97
CA PRO A 40 10.53 -6.57 5.67
C PRO A 40 11.98 -7.03 5.91
N ARG A 41 12.97 -6.34 5.34
CA ARG A 41 14.41 -6.57 5.55
C ARG A 41 15.07 -5.42 6.33
N GLY A 42 14.29 -4.43 6.76
CA GLY A 42 14.75 -3.26 7.50
C GLY A 42 14.80 -3.49 9.02
N PRO A 43 15.33 -2.53 9.78
CA PRO A 43 15.44 -2.62 11.24
C PRO A 43 14.08 -2.66 11.95
N GLU A 44 13.03 -2.15 11.30
CA GLU A 44 11.65 -2.13 11.82
C GLU A 44 10.87 -3.41 11.46
N ALA A 45 11.49 -4.35 10.74
CA ALA A 45 10.86 -5.62 10.38
C ALA A 45 10.50 -6.44 11.65
N GLY A 46 9.29 -6.99 11.67
CA GLY A 46 8.78 -7.79 12.79
C GLY A 46 8.28 -6.97 13.98
N THR A 47 8.32 -5.63 13.90
CA THR A 47 7.58 -4.78 14.85
C THR A 47 6.08 -5.00 14.68
N SER A 48 5.35 -4.91 15.79
CA SER A 48 3.89 -5.00 15.81
C SER A 48 3.29 -3.71 16.34
N GLY A 49 2.32 -3.17 15.62
CA GLY A 49 1.55 -2.00 16.02
C GLY A 49 0.14 -2.36 16.48
N THR A 50 -0.68 -1.34 16.71
CA THR A 50 -2.13 -1.49 16.88
C THR A 50 -2.83 -0.86 15.68
N ALA A 51 -3.76 -1.58 15.08
CA ALA A 51 -4.53 -1.06 13.95
C ALA A 51 -5.54 0.00 14.42
N ASP A 52 -5.73 1.05 13.62
CA ASP A 52 -6.82 2.01 13.78
C ASP A 52 -8.15 1.34 13.36
N PRO A 53 -9.15 1.24 14.26
CA PRO A 53 -10.46 0.67 13.94
C PRO A 53 -11.20 1.40 12.80
N ALA A 54 -10.91 2.68 12.58
CA ALA A 54 -11.49 3.46 11.47
C ALA A 54 -10.83 3.14 10.11
N GLN A 55 -9.69 2.45 10.11
CA GLN A 55 -8.92 2.13 8.91
C GLN A 55 -8.90 0.63 8.61
N GLN A 56 -10.06 -0.03 8.74
CA GLN A 56 -10.24 -1.47 8.49
C GLN A 56 -11.01 -1.74 7.17
N GLY A 57 -10.67 -1.00 6.11
CA GLY A 57 -11.35 -1.07 4.81
C GLY A 57 -10.91 -2.21 3.90
N GLY A 58 -9.85 -2.95 4.26
CA GLY A 58 -9.39 -4.14 3.55
C GLY A 58 -8.47 -3.89 2.36
N ALA A 59 -7.28 -4.47 2.41
CA ALA A 59 -6.38 -4.63 1.27
C ALA A 59 -6.67 -5.95 0.54
N LEU A 60 -6.90 -5.87 -0.77
CA LEU A 60 -7.30 -7.01 -1.61
C LEU A 60 -6.12 -7.52 -2.45
N LEU A 61 -5.85 -8.82 -2.34
CA LEU A 61 -4.81 -9.51 -3.11
C LEU A 61 -4.97 -9.26 -4.62
N GLY A 62 -3.86 -8.94 -5.29
CA GLY A 62 -3.79 -8.74 -6.73
C GLY A 62 -4.35 -7.41 -7.22
N LYS A 63 -4.90 -6.57 -6.34
CA LYS A 63 -5.38 -5.24 -6.70
C LYS A 63 -4.26 -4.21 -6.64
N ARG A 64 -4.36 -3.24 -7.55
CA ARG A 64 -3.49 -2.07 -7.59
C ARG A 64 -4.18 -0.93 -6.86
N TYR A 65 -3.42 -0.21 -6.06
CA TYR A 65 -3.86 0.94 -5.28
C TYR A 65 -3.03 2.13 -5.72
N ALA A 66 -3.65 3.25 -6.09
CA ALA A 66 -2.91 4.36 -6.68
C ALA A 66 -3.47 5.71 -6.23
N ALA A 67 -2.57 6.65 -6.05
CA ALA A 67 -2.88 8.06 -5.90
C ALA A 67 -2.00 8.83 -6.88
N ASP A 68 -2.60 9.29 -7.98
CA ASP A 68 -1.89 9.97 -9.05
C ASP A 68 -1.34 11.32 -8.58
N GLU A 69 -2.02 11.98 -7.65
CA GLU A 69 -1.61 13.22 -7.00
C GLU A 69 -0.31 13.09 -6.19
N PHE A 70 0.00 11.88 -5.69
CA PHE A 70 1.25 11.57 -4.99
C PHE A 70 2.23 10.79 -5.85
N GLY A 71 1.91 10.51 -7.12
CA GLY A 71 2.73 9.68 -8.00
C GLY A 71 2.90 8.24 -7.52
N LEU A 72 2.07 7.76 -6.59
CA LEU A 72 2.20 6.44 -5.96
C LEU A 72 1.32 5.40 -6.65
N GLU A 73 1.86 4.20 -6.85
CA GLU A 73 1.10 3.01 -7.19
C GLU A 73 1.67 1.80 -6.45
N LEU A 74 0.81 1.03 -5.80
CA LEU A 74 1.12 -0.17 -5.03
C LEU A 74 0.35 -1.36 -5.59
N LEU A 75 0.97 -2.54 -5.60
CA LEU A 75 0.32 -3.82 -5.87
C LEU A 75 0.22 -4.62 -4.57
N CYS A 76 -0.99 -4.98 -4.14
CA CYS A 76 -1.17 -5.86 -2.98
C CYS A 76 -0.83 -7.32 -3.34
N THR A 77 0.13 -7.90 -2.62
CA THR A 77 0.62 -9.27 -2.81
C THR A 77 0.26 -10.20 -1.65
N LYS A 78 -0.24 -9.65 -0.53
CA LYS A 78 -0.89 -10.39 0.54
C LYS A 78 -2.02 -9.54 1.11
N ALA A 79 -3.22 -10.10 1.19
CA ALA A 79 -4.42 -9.41 1.67
C ALA A 79 -4.44 -9.28 3.20
N GLY A 80 -5.17 -8.29 3.69
CA GLY A 80 -5.41 -8.06 5.11
C GLY A 80 -6.53 -7.04 5.34
N PRO A 81 -7.03 -6.92 6.58
CA PRO A 81 -8.14 -6.02 6.92
C PRO A 81 -7.78 -4.51 6.86
N GLY A 82 -6.50 -4.13 6.91
CA GLY A 82 -6.09 -2.74 6.97
C GLY A 82 -6.32 -1.96 5.67
N THR A 83 -6.74 -0.72 5.80
CA THR A 83 -6.78 0.26 4.69
C THR A 83 -5.35 0.69 4.34
N LEU A 84 -4.98 0.62 3.06
CA LEU A 84 -3.75 1.25 2.56
C LEU A 84 -3.98 2.76 2.40
N ALA A 85 -3.06 3.57 2.89
CA ALA A 85 -3.12 5.03 2.76
C ALA A 85 -1.73 5.62 2.48
N VAL A 86 -1.72 6.84 1.94
CA VAL A 86 -0.51 7.64 1.77
C VAL A 86 -0.75 9.05 2.32
N ASN A 87 0.14 9.54 3.18
CA ASN A 87 0.03 10.84 3.84
C ASN A 87 -1.35 11.05 4.51
N GLY A 88 -1.88 9.98 5.12
CA GLY A 88 -3.21 9.96 5.73
C GLY A 88 -4.41 9.85 4.78
N VAL A 89 -4.19 9.81 3.45
CA VAL A 89 -5.24 9.69 2.44
C VAL A 89 -5.41 8.22 2.01
N PRO A 90 -6.59 7.61 2.18
CA PRO A 90 -6.84 6.25 1.73
C PRO A 90 -6.60 6.07 0.23
N LEU A 91 -5.87 5.02 -0.14
CA LEU A 91 -5.59 4.72 -1.53
C LEU A 91 -6.80 4.02 -2.18
N PRO A 92 -7.36 4.56 -3.29
CA PRO A 92 -8.38 3.86 -4.05
C PRO A 92 -7.78 2.71 -4.86
N ILE A 93 -8.59 1.67 -5.11
CA ILE A 93 -8.23 0.63 -6.08
C ILE A 93 -8.21 1.25 -7.48
N LYS A 94 -7.07 1.17 -8.15
CA LYS A 94 -6.93 1.54 -9.56
C LYS A 94 -7.71 0.53 -10.40
N GLY A 95 -8.83 0.97 -10.95
CA GLY A 95 -9.62 0.19 -11.89
C GLY A 95 -8.80 -0.23 -13.11
N ALA A 96 -9.10 -1.38 -13.68
CA ALA A 96 -8.62 -1.72 -15.01
C ALA A 96 -9.22 -0.71 -16.00
N LYS A 97 -8.38 -0.13 -16.87
CA LYS A 97 -8.91 0.58 -18.04
C LYS A 97 -9.62 -0.47 -18.90
N PRO A 98 -10.89 -0.27 -19.30
CA PRO A 98 -11.56 -1.22 -20.18
C PRO A 98 -10.68 -1.48 -21.40
N LEU A 99 -10.43 -2.75 -21.69
CA LEU A 99 -9.82 -3.10 -22.97
C LEU A 99 -10.79 -2.60 -24.06
N PRO A 100 -10.29 -1.99 -25.16
CA PRO A 100 -11.16 -1.78 -26.32
C PRO A 100 -11.74 -3.14 -26.70
N ALA A 101 -13.06 -3.22 -26.84
CA ALA A 101 -13.70 -4.43 -27.30
C ALA A 101 -13.11 -4.80 -28.67
N SER A 102 -12.64 -6.04 -28.81
CA SER A 102 -12.28 -6.57 -30.12
C SER A 102 -13.57 -6.86 -30.88
N ASP A 103 -13.73 -6.22 -32.03
CA ASP A 103 -14.73 -6.54 -33.07
C ASP A 103 -14.01 -7.23 -34.25
#